data_AF-A0AAE0K5W6-F1
#
_entry.id   AF-A0AAE0K5W6-F1
#
_cell.length_a   1.000
_cell.length_b   1.000
_cell.length_c   1.000
_cell.angle_alpha   90.00
_cell.angle_beta   90.00
_cell.angle_gamma   90.00
#
_symmetry.space_group_name_H-M   'P 1'
#
loop_
_entity.id
_entity.type
_entity.pdbx_description
1 polymer ?
#
loop_
_entity_poly.entity_id
_entity_poly.type
_entity_poly.pdbx_seq_one_letter_code
_entity_poly.pdbx_strand_id
1 'polypeptide(L)'
;MQQIYLEKSLLPFIDKSQAFLFRHFVQKLAIWLDLCDPARSFETKVPDRAGNCPILLNAIFALSSRHLGHINNDNPQTTWRTYLSASLSDFQKLWDNHDAAQEAVKDENLFAAIIILRVLEEMDAKDTGEDNRTHITGIIKWVKEGDKALATGTLSAASFWVGLRQEIYSAVMTSETLRISLHNDLTERSVSETDNYTWANRAVVHCAEVLNFCFDTNAAARTEDRWHQLSQDGRNWEEKLPASCKPYFVETDDTKVFPNIWYRESCAVIGKQHHLLAELFLTHHNPTLSETTKKAGSHQLIQDCILPLVRQVCGIGLSNEWTPPSMFTACMVIEAFGDRFDRREDQEAMLEILEKTETDHLRPTQKTQQKMKLAWKWDG
;
A
#
# COMPACT_ATOMS: atom_id res chain seq x y z
N MET A 1 26.70 16.92 0.47
CA MET A 1 25.23 17.14 0.53
C MET A 1 24.79 18.61 0.46
N GLN A 2 25.61 19.61 0.80
CA GLN A 2 25.26 21.04 0.68
C GLN A 2 24.78 21.49 -0.72
N GLN A 3 25.10 20.73 -1.78
CA GLN A 3 24.70 21.05 -3.16
C GLN A 3 23.23 20.72 -3.49
N ILE A 4 22.53 19.92 -2.68
CA ILE A 4 21.13 19.51 -2.92
C ILE A 4 20.16 20.42 -2.19
N TYR A 5 20.58 20.88 -1.01
CA TYR A 5 19.77 21.71 -0.14
C TYR A 5 20.01 23.19 -0.43
N LEU A 6 18.92 23.95 -0.42
CA LEU A 6 19.00 25.40 -0.50
C LEU A 6 19.37 25.95 0.88
N GLU A 7 20.31 26.89 0.91
CA GLU A 7 20.65 27.63 2.14
C GLU A 7 19.46 28.45 2.64
N LYS A 8 18.68 29.01 1.72
CA LYS A 8 17.44 29.75 2.02
C LYS A 8 16.22 28.92 1.66
N SER A 9 15.29 28.82 2.60
CA SER A 9 14.01 28.14 2.38
C SER A 9 13.19 28.84 1.29
N LEU A 10 12.48 28.05 0.49
CA LEU A 10 11.47 28.49 -0.47
C LEU A 10 10.14 28.87 0.21
N LEU A 11 10.05 28.70 1.53
CA LEU A 11 8.91 29.13 2.35
C LEU A 11 9.15 30.54 2.92
N PRO A 12 8.11 31.39 2.99
CA PRO A 12 6.76 31.18 2.47
C PRO A 12 6.69 31.26 0.94
N PHE A 13 5.78 30.52 0.32
CA PHE A 13 5.58 30.56 -1.12
C PHE A 13 5.04 31.91 -1.59
N ILE A 14 5.58 32.42 -2.70
CA ILE A 14 5.08 33.63 -3.38
C ILE A 14 4.00 33.25 -4.40
N ASP A 15 4.15 32.11 -5.09
CA ASP A 15 3.15 31.61 -6.03
C ASP A 15 1.99 30.93 -5.31
N LYS A 16 0.78 31.45 -5.52
CA LYS A 16 -0.47 30.92 -4.95
C LYS A 16 -0.72 29.48 -5.42
N SER A 17 -0.33 29.13 -6.65
CA SER A 17 -0.55 27.78 -7.20
C SER A 17 0.30 26.76 -6.44
N GLN A 18 1.60 27.03 -6.27
CA GLN A 18 2.48 26.22 -5.42
C GLN A 18 1.97 26.10 -3.98
N ALA A 19 1.52 27.20 -3.36
CA ALA A 19 0.95 27.17 -2.02
C ALA A 19 -0.30 26.26 -1.93
N PHE A 20 -1.14 26.27 -2.96
CA PHE A 20 -2.32 25.41 -3.03
C PHE A 20 -1.95 23.93 -3.21
N LEU A 21 -1.00 23.60 -4.09
CA LEU A 21 -0.49 22.23 -4.25
C LEU A 21 0.11 21.69 -2.94
N PHE A 22 0.93 22.50 -2.27
CA PHE A 22 1.51 22.14 -0.98
C PHE A 22 0.44 21.86 0.08
N ARG A 23 -0.56 22.75 0.17
CA ARG A 23 -1.70 22.57 1.08
C ARG A 23 -2.47 21.29 0.77
N HIS A 24 -2.70 20.99 -0.50
CA HIS A 24 -3.41 19.78 -0.92
C HIS A 24 -2.67 18.51 -0.50
N PHE A 25 -1.34 18.46 -0.66
CA PHE A 25 -0.53 17.35 -0.16
C PHE A 25 -0.76 17.11 1.33
N VAL A 26 -0.56 18.14 2.15
CA VAL A 26 -0.68 18.04 3.62
C VAL A 26 -2.08 17.62 4.05
N GLN A 27 -3.11 18.21 3.44
CA GLN A 27 -4.49 18.02 3.90
C GLN A 27 -5.19 16.79 3.32
N LYS A 28 -4.72 16.25 2.20
CA LYS A 28 -5.44 15.21 1.44
C LYS A 28 -4.61 13.98 1.10
N LEU A 29 -3.30 14.09 0.95
CA LEU A 29 -2.46 13.01 0.44
C LEU A 29 -1.53 12.43 1.50
N ALA A 30 -1.04 13.23 2.44
CA ALA A 30 -0.16 12.77 3.52
C ALA A 30 -0.81 11.64 4.35
N ILE A 31 -2.13 11.71 4.59
CA ILE A 31 -2.88 10.68 5.32
C ILE A 31 -2.83 9.29 4.65
N TRP A 32 -2.55 9.22 3.34
CA TRP A 32 -2.39 7.94 2.64
C TRP A 32 -1.08 7.24 3.02
N LEU A 33 -0.11 8.01 3.47
CA LEU A 33 1.27 7.58 3.74
C LEU A 33 1.47 7.32 5.25
N ASP A 34 0.82 8.10 6.10
CA ASP A 34 1.02 8.10 7.56
C ASP A 34 0.23 7.00 8.34
N LEU A 35 -0.44 6.07 7.65
CA LEU A 35 -1.37 5.10 8.24
C LEU A 35 -0.86 4.38 9.49
N CYS A 36 0.41 3.94 9.45
CA CYS A 36 1.06 3.21 10.54
C CYS A 36 2.26 3.99 11.09
N ASP A 37 2.26 5.32 10.97
CA ASP A 37 3.28 6.20 11.52
C ASP A 37 2.68 7.10 12.63
N PRO A 38 3.01 6.85 13.91
CA PRO A 38 2.50 7.67 15.01
C PRO A 38 2.94 9.15 14.92
N ALA A 39 4.07 9.43 14.26
CA ALA A 39 4.58 10.79 14.11
C ALA A 39 3.90 11.56 12.97
N ARG A 40 3.10 10.88 12.12
CA ARG A 40 2.50 11.45 10.91
C ARG A 40 3.53 12.23 10.10
N SER A 41 4.64 11.57 9.79
CA SER A 41 5.85 12.22 9.27
C SER A 41 5.63 12.85 7.90
N PHE A 42 4.74 12.30 7.07
CA PHE A 42 4.40 12.91 5.78
C PHE A 42 3.49 14.14 5.94
N GLU A 43 2.63 14.19 6.95
CA GLU A 43 1.81 15.36 7.28
C GLU A 43 2.62 16.47 7.97
N THR A 44 3.59 16.10 8.82
CA THR A 44 4.25 17.04 9.74
C THR A 44 5.71 17.34 9.35
N LYS A 45 6.57 16.32 9.27
CA LYS A 45 8.02 16.50 9.04
C LYS A 45 8.35 16.83 7.59
N VAL A 46 7.69 16.16 6.63
CA VAL A 46 7.95 16.35 5.20
C VAL A 46 7.69 17.80 4.77
N PRO A 47 6.57 18.45 5.13
CA PRO A 47 6.32 19.84 4.80
C PRO A 47 7.38 20.80 5.35
N ASP A 48 7.78 20.61 6.61
CA ASP A 48 8.80 21.45 7.26
C ASP A 48 10.15 21.35 6.55
N ARG A 49 10.53 20.13 6.11
CA ARG A 49 11.82 19.87 5.44
C ARG A 49 11.80 20.24 3.95
N ALA A 50 10.64 20.21 3.29
CA ALA A 50 10.51 20.42 1.85
C ALA A 50 10.97 21.82 1.41
N GLY A 51 10.82 22.85 2.25
CA GLY A 51 11.21 24.22 1.90
C GLY A 51 12.67 24.39 1.51
N ASN A 52 13.57 23.54 2.03
CA ASN A 52 15.00 23.57 1.73
C ASN A 52 15.44 22.42 0.80
N CYS A 53 14.54 21.52 0.41
CA CYS A 53 14.85 20.34 -0.41
C CYS A 53 14.03 20.38 -1.71
N PRO A 54 14.59 20.93 -2.81
CA PRO A 54 13.88 21.07 -4.09
C PRO A 54 13.35 19.76 -4.65
N ILE A 55 14.11 18.66 -4.50
CA ILE A 55 13.69 17.32 -4.93
C ILE A 55 12.39 16.91 -4.22
N LEU A 56 12.37 16.99 -2.88
CA LEU A 56 11.19 16.64 -2.08
C LEU A 56 10.00 17.56 -2.40
N LEU A 57 10.25 18.86 -2.52
CA LEU A 57 9.21 19.84 -2.82
C LEU A 57 8.60 19.61 -4.21
N ASN A 58 9.42 19.33 -5.22
CA ASN A 58 8.94 19.02 -6.57
C ASN A 58 8.15 17.70 -6.59
N ALA A 59 8.54 16.68 -5.83
CA ALA A 59 7.76 15.46 -5.69
C ALA A 59 6.36 15.74 -5.09
N ILE A 60 6.28 16.57 -4.05
CA ILE A 60 5.01 17.03 -3.44
C ILE A 60 4.12 17.72 -4.48
N PHE A 61 4.70 18.64 -5.25
CA PHE A 61 3.95 19.37 -6.29
C PHE A 61 3.50 18.48 -7.43
N ALA A 62 4.35 17.55 -7.89
CA ALA A 62 4.02 16.61 -8.96
C ALA A 62 2.82 15.73 -8.55
N LEU A 63 2.89 15.09 -7.38
CA LEU A 63 1.80 14.24 -6.90
C LEU A 63 0.51 15.04 -6.70
N SER A 64 0.59 16.20 -6.05
CA SER A 64 -0.60 17.03 -5.79
C SER A 64 -1.24 17.54 -7.07
N SER A 65 -0.43 17.96 -8.05
CA SER A 65 -0.91 18.45 -9.34
C SER A 65 -1.60 17.35 -10.12
N ARG A 66 -1.08 16.11 -10.10
CA ARG A 66 -1.71 14.96 -10.76
C ARG A 66 -3.06 14.64 -10.14
N HIS A 67 -3.12 14.54 -8.81
CA HIS A 67 -4.34 14.20 -8.10
C HIS A 67 -5.43 15.28 -8.25
N LEU A 68 -5.07 16.56 -8.14
CA LEU A 68 -6.02 17.67 -8.32
C LEU A 68 -6.54 17.78 -9.75
N GLY A 69 -5.69 17.58 -10.76
CA GLY A 69 -6.10 17.63 -12.16
C GLY A 69 -7.21 16.61 -12.47
N HIS A 70 -7.14 15.43 -11.85
CA HIS A 70 -8.20 14.43 -11.98
C HIS A 70 -9.48 14.81 -11.21
N ILE A 71 -9.38 15.24 -9.94
CA ILE A 71 -10.57 15.57 -9.15
C ILE A 71 -11.34 16.75 -9.74
N ASN A 72 -10.64 17.78 -10.21
CA ASN A 72 -11.30 18.98 -10.74
C ASN A 72 -11.72 18.83 -12.21
N ASN A 73 -11.38 17.70 -12.86
CA ASN A 73 -11.49 17.52 -14.31
C ASN A 73 -10.82 18.67 -15.10
N ASP A 74 -9.84 19.32 -14.47
CA ASP A 74 -9.08 20.42 -15.02
C ASP A 74 -7.84 19.83 -15.68
N ASN A 75 -7.75 20.03 -17.00
CA ASN A 75 -6.69 19.45 -17.80
C ASN A 75 -5.58 20.46 -18.12
N PRO A 76 -4.59 20.65 -17.23
CA PRO A 76 -3.23 20.89 -17.65
C PRO A 76 -2.46 19.58 -17.43
N GLN A 77 -2.63 18.62 -18.34
CA GLN A 77 -1.92 17.33 -18.43
C GLN A 77 -0.37 17.44 -18.32
N THR A 78 0.19 18.64 -18.27
CA THR A 78 1.62 18.93 -18.31
C THR A 78 2.22 19.43 -16.99
N THR A 79 1.45 20.03 -16.07
CA THR A 79 2.03 20.68 -14.87
C THR A 79 2.73 19.69 -13.95
N TRP A 80 2.08 18.56 -13.63
CA TRP A 80 2.69 17.52 -12.81
C TRP A 80 3.95 16.93 -13.46
N ARG A 81 3.95 16.81 -14.80
CA ARG A 81 5.12 16.33 -15.57
C ARG A 81 6.30 17.28 -15.46
N THR A 82 6.06 18.60 -15.45
CA THR A 82 7.11 19.59 -15.25
C THR A 82 7.79 19.42 -13.88
N TYR A 83 7.01 19.29 -12.80
CA TYR A 83 7.57 19.06 -11.46
C TYR A 83 8.26 17.70 -11.34
N LEU A 84 7.68 16.65 -11.93
CA LEU A 84 8.29 15.32 -11.99
C LEU A 84 9.65 15.39 -12.71
N SER A 85 9.70 15.96 -13.91
CA SER A 85 10.94 16.09 -14.69
C SER A 85 12.00 16.89 -13.94
N ALA A 86 11.62 17.96 -13.23
CA ALA A 86 12.56 18.72 -12.40
C ALA A 86 13.13 17.84 -11.27
N SER A 87 12.28 17.12 -10.54
CA SER A 87 12.71 16.21 -9.48
C SER A 87 13.62 15.09 -10.00
N LEU A 88 13.26 14.46 -11.12
CA LEU A 88 14.03 13.37 -11.73
C LEU A 88 15.39 13.86 -12.24
N SER A 89 15.45 15.04 -12.85
CA SER A 89 16.71 15.64 -13.32
C SER A 89 17.68 15.85 -12.16
N ASP A 90 17.19 16.32 -11.01
CA ASP A 90 18.03 16.53 -9.83
C ASP A 90 18.46 15.20 -9.17
N PHE A 91 17.58 14.19 -9.15
CA PHE A 91 17.97 12.83 -8.76
C PHE A 91 19.05 12.25 -9.68
N GLN A 92 18.93 12.44 -10.99
CA GLN A 92 19.90 11.93 -11.96
C GLN A 92 21.28 12.56 -11.75
N LYS A 93 21.35 13.89 -11.60
CA LYS A 93 22.61 14.60 -11.29
C LYS A 93 23.30 14.06 -10.05
N LEU A 94 22.52 13.64 -9.05
CA LEU A 94 23.05 13.05 -7.82
C LEU A 94 23.60 11.66 -8.05
N TRP A 95 22.90 10.86 -8.83
CA TRP A 95 23.28 9.48 -9.08
C TRP A 95 24.50 9.34 -9.99
N ASP A 96 24.65 10.27 -10.93
CA ASP A 96 25.80 10.34 -11.83
C ASP A 96 27.12 10.63 -11.06
N ASN A 97 27.03 11.12 -9.82
CA ASN A 97 28.16 11.31 -8.92
C ASN A 97 28.21 10.20 -7.86
N HIS A 98 29.14 9.25 -8.01
CA HIS A 98 29.22 8.05 -7.18
C HIS A 98 29.37 8.34 -5.67
N ASP A 99 30.18 9.34 -5.28
CA ASP A 99 30.38 9.70 -3.87
C ASP A 99 29.13 10.38 -3.29
N ALA A 100 28.47 11.23 -4.09
CA ALA A 100 27.22 11.86 -3.68
C ALA A 100 26.08 10.85 -3.55
N ALA A 101 26.04 9.83 -4.41
CA ALA A 101 25.03 8.77 -4.39
C ALA A 101 25.09 7.94 -3.10
N GLN A 102 26.29 7.61 -2.59
CA GLN A 102 26.43 6.85 -1.34
C GLN A 102 25.90 7.61 -0.12
N GLU A 103 26.07 8.94 -0.09
CA GLU A 103 25.54 9.78 0.96
C GLU A 103 24.05 10.07 0.77
N ALA A 104 23.61 10.22 -0.48
CA ALA A 104 22.20 10.43 -0.83
C ALA A 104 21.31 9.30 -0.31
N VAL A 105 21.76 8.04 -0.37
CA VAL A 105 20.99 6.88 0.10
C VAL A 105 20.80 6.85 1.64
N LYS A 106 21.45 7.73 2.38
CA LYS A 106 21.23 7.90 3.84
C LYS A 106 20.29 9.06 4.16
N ASP A 107 19.87 9.84 3.16
CA ASP A 107 19.08 11.05 3.32
C ASP A 107 17.58 10.72 3.40
N GLU A 108 16.96 11.00 4.56
CA GLU A 108 15.54 10.70 4.78
C GLU A 108 14.60 11.48 3.84
N ASN A 109 14.98 12.69 3.42
CA ASN A 109 14.14 13.53 2.57
C ASN A 109 14.11 13.01 1.14
N LEU A 110 15.24 12.52 0.65
CA LEU A 110 15.31 11.89 -0.66
C LEU A 110 14.55 10.56 -0.68
N PHE A 111 14.58 9.79 0.42
CA PHE A 111 13.76 8.58 0.52
C PHE A 111 12.27 8.92 0.48
N ALA A 112 11.83 9.90 1.27
CA ALA A 112 10.44 10.35 1.26
C ALA A 112 10.01 10.88 -0.12
N ALA A 113 10.89 11.56 -0.85
CA ALA A 113 10.64 12.00 -2.21
C ALA A 113 10.42 10.81 -3.16
N ILE A 114 11.23 9.74 -3.07
CA ILE A 114 11.02 8.51 -3.85
C ILE A 114 9.66 7.87 -3.54
N ILE A 115 9.27 7.81 -2.26
CA ILE A 115 7.96 7.29 -1.86
C ILE A 115 6.82 8.09 -2.50
N ILE A 116 6.89 9.42 -2.47
CA ILE A 116 5.88 10.30 -3.08
C ILE A 116 5.84 10.11 -4.59
N LEU A 117 6.99 10.04 -5.26
CA LEU A 117 7.07 9.77 -6.70
C LEU A 117 6.57 8.37 -7.06
N ARG A 118 6.74 7.38 -6.17
CA ARG A 118 6.17 6.05 -6.36
C ARG A 118 4.65 6.08 -6.34
N VAL A 119 4.03 6.83 -5.44
CA VAL A 119 2.56 7.01 -5.45
C VAL A 119 2.11 7.64 -6.76
N LEU A 120 2.85 8.62 -7.28
CA LEU A 120 2.56 9.25 -8.57
C LEU A 120 2.67 8.25 -9.73
N GLU A 121 3.72 7.44 -9.76
CA GLU A 121 3.90 6.37 -10.77
C GLU A 121 2.72 5.38 -10.77
N GLU A 122 2.24 5.00 -9.58
CA GLU A 122 1.09 4.11 -9.46
C GLU A 122 -0.23 4.75 -9.94
N MET A 123 -0.38 6.07 -9.82
CA MET A 123 -1.52 6.81 -10.40
C MET A 123 -1.40 6.98 -11.92
N ASP A 124 -0.19 7.08 -12.46
CA ASP A 124 0.07 7.30 -13.89
C ASP A 124 -0.03 6.01 -14.72
N ALA A 125 0.06 4.83 -14.08
CA ALA A 125 -0.15 3.53 -14.74
C ALA A 125 -1.52 3.42 -15.46
N LYS A 126 -2.48 4.29 -15.14
CA LYS A 126 -3.73 4.47 -15.90
C LYS A 126 -3.50 4.97 -17.33
N ASP A 127 -2.59 5.92 -17.52
CA ASP A 127 -2.35 6.59 -18.81
C ASP A 127 -1.26 5.86 -19.62
N THR A 128 -0.27 5.26 -18.96
CA THR A 128 0.84 4.54 -19.62
C THR A 128 0.52 3.07 -19.90
N GLY A 129 -0.48 2.50 -19.22
CA GLY A 129 -0.83 1.09 -19.30
C GLY A 129 0.16 0.14 -18.60
N GLU A 130 1.26 0.65 -18.04
CA GLU A 130 2.29 -0.14 -17.34
C GLU A 130 2.77 0.58 -16.09
N ASP A 131 2.83 -0.17 -14.97
CA ASP A 131 3.58 0.23 -13.79
C ASP A 131 5.06 -0.11 -14.04
N ASN A 132 5.83 0.92 -14.42
CA ASN A 132 7.24 0.77 -14.82
C ASN A 132 8.16 0.34 -13.67
N ARG A 133 7.68 0.29 -12.42
CA ARG A 133 8.44 -0.17 -11.25
C ARG A 133 9.83 0.50 -11.19
N THR A 134 9.91 1.77 -11.56
CA THR A 134 11.18 2.51 -11.55
C THR A 134 11.47 2.99 -10.14
N HIS A 135 10.52 3.63 -9.48
CA HIS A 135 10.74 4.18 -8.13
C HIS A 135 10.85 3.09 -7.06
N ILE A 136 10.24 1.94 -7.29
CA ILE A 136 10.36 0.78 -6.40
C ILE A 136 11.77 0.17 -6.41
N THR A 137 12.48 0.23 -7.54
CA THR A 137 13.92 -0.09 -7.61
C THR A 137 14.74 0.87 -6.75
N GLY A 138 14.35 2.15 -6.73
CA GLY A 138 14.91 3.15 -5.82
C GLY A 138 14.69 2.81 -4.35
N ILE A 139 13.47 2.40 -3.97
CA ILE A 139 13.13 1.96 -2.61
C ILE A 139 13.98 0.76 -2.18
N ILE A 140 14.10 -0.26 -3.03
CA ILE A 140 14.89 -1.46 -2.73
C ILE A 140 16.35 -1.11 -2.45
N LYS A 141 16.95 -0.26 -3.29
CA LYS A 141 18.33 0.19 -3.07
C LYS A 141 18.46 0.97 -1.76
N TRP A 142 17.47 1.82 -1.45
CA TRP A 142 17.44 2.57 -0.20
C TRP A 142 17.41 1.68 1.04
N VAL A 143 16.54 0.67 1.04
CA VAL A 143 16.43 -0.28 2.15
C VAL A 143 17.71 -1.10 2.30
N LYS A 144 18.32 -1.52 1.19
CA LYS A 144 19.53 -2.35 1.22
C LYS A 144 20.79 -1.61 1.69
N GLU A 145 20.95 -0.35 1.27
CA GLU A 145 22.18 0.43 1.51
C GLU A 145 22.02 1.41 2.69
N GLY A 146 20.80 1.82 3.01
CA GLY A 146 20.45 2.79 4.06
C GLY A 146 20.01 2.16 5.38
N ASP A 147 20.23 0.86 5.59
CA ASP A 147 19.71 0.08 6.74
C ASP A 147 19.98 0.74 8.11
N LYS A 148 21.14 1.40 8.29
CA LYS A 148 21.48 2.12 9.52
C LYS A 148 20.60 3.36 9.81
N ALA A 149 19.89 3.89 8.83
CA ALA A 149 18.97 5.03 8.98
C ALA A 149 17.52 4.58 9.26
N LEU A 150 17.23 3.27 9.18
CA LEU A 150 15.93 2.68 9.45
C LEU A 150 15.71 2.48 10.95
N ALA A 151 15.62 3.58 11.70
CA ALA A 151 15.33 3.58 13.12
C ALA A 151 13.91 4.07 13.42
N THR A 152 13.26 3.48 14.42
CA THR A 152 11.91 3.84 14.85
C THR A 152 11.78 5.35 15.08
N GLY A 153 10.75 5.97 14.49
CA GLY A 153 10.48 7.40 14.61
C GLY A 153 11.20 8.31 13.60
N THR A 154 12.09 7.78 12.77
CA THR A 154 12.69 8.56 11.65
C THR A 154 11.75 8.67 10.46
N LEU A 155 11.99 9.64 9.56
CA LEU A 155 11.25 9.71 8.29
C LEU A 155 11.61 8.54 7.37
N SER A 156 12.80 7.96 7.50
CA SER A 156 13.17 6.74 6.79
C SER A 156 12.33 5.53 7.23
N ALA A 157 12.04 5.40 8.53
CA ALA A 157 11.13 4.35 9.01
C ALA A 157 9.69 4.55 8.49
N ALA A 158 9.18 5.78 8.52
CA ALA A 158 7.88 6.09 7.93
C ALA A 158 7.84 5.75 6.43
N SER A 159 8.90 6.11 5.70
CA SER A 159 9.05 5.82 4.27
C SER A 159 9.14 4.32 3.98
N PHE A 160 9.86 3.56 4.80
CA PHE A 160 9.93 2.09 4.71
C PHE A 160 8.55 1.45 4.81
N TRP A 161 7.74 1.86 5.80
CA TRP A 161 6.40 1.29 5.98
C TRP A 161 5.47 1.56 4.80
N VAL A 162 5.56 2.74 4.19
CA VAL A 162 4.83 3.03 2.94
C VAL A 162 5.32 2.14 1.80
N GLY A 163 6.64 2.08 1.61
CA GLY A 163 7.26 1.28 0.55
C GLY A 163 6.93 -0.22 0.68
N LEU A 164 6.89 -0.76 1.89
CA LEU A 164 6.50 -2.15 2.14
C LEU A 164 5.05 -2.41 1.70
N ARG A 165 4.11 -1.52 2.03
CA ARG A 165 2.71 -1.65 1.57
C ARG A 165 2.58 -1.53 0.05
N GLN A 166 3.39 -0.67 -0.59
CA GLN A 166 3.45 -0.57 -2.05
C GLN A 166 3.99 -1.86 -2.68
N GLU A 167 5.01 -2.49 -2.09
CA GLU A 167 5.50 -3.80 -2.54
C GLU A 167 4.47 -4.91 -2.33
N ILE A 168 3.74 -4.92 -1.21
CA ILE A 168 2.65 -5.88 -0.98
C ILE A 168 1.60 -5.76 -2.09
N TYR A 169 1.19 -4.53 -2.43
CA TYR A 169 0.31 -4.29 -3.56
C TYR A 169 0.89 -4.85 -4.87
N SER A 170 2.13 -4.46 -5.19
CA SER A 170 2.80 -4.93 -6.41
C SER A 170 2.87 -6.45 -6.48
N ALA A 171 3.23 -7.11 -5.37
CA ALA A 171 3.33 -8.56 -5.24
C ALA A 171 1.99 -9.25 -5.51
N VAL A 172 0.88 -8.75 -4.95
CA VAL A 172 -0.45 -9.32 -5.21
C VAL A 172 -0.86 -9.15 -6.67
N MET A 173 -0.67 -7.96 -7.24
CA MET A 173 -1.10 -7.67 -8.61
C MET A 173 -0.32 -8.47 -9.67
N THR A 174 0.92 -8.87 -9.39
CA THR A 174 1.71 -9.69 -10.33
C THR A 174 1.93 -11.12 -9.89
N SER A 175 1.47 -11.51 -8.70
CA SER A 175 1.74 -12.82 -8.11
C SER A 175 3.24 -13.14 -8.02
N GLU A 176 4.04 -12.15 -7.60
CA GLU A 176 5.50 -12.27 -7.46
C GLU A 176 5.91 -12.02 -6.00
N THR A 177 7.05 -12.58 -5.59
CA THR A 177 7.61 -12.30 -4.26
C THR A 177 8.03 -10.83 -4.12
N LEU A 178 8.03 -10.35 -2.87
CA LEU A 178 8.48 -9.00 -2.56
C LEU A 178 9.99 -8.89 -2.76
N ARG A 179 10.45 -7.71 -3.18
CA ARG A 179 11.88 -7.43 -3.39
C ARG A 179 12.52 -6.66 -2.24
N ILE A 180 11.71 -6.03 -1.39
CA ILE A 180 12.17 -5.35 -0.17
C ILE A 180 12.55 -6.39 0.90
N SER A 181 13.69 -6.19 1.56
CA SER A 181 14.13 -7.02 2.69
C SER A 181 13.23 -6.80 3.91
N LEU A 182 12.77 -7.90 4.51
CA LEU A 182 12.02 -7.93 5.77
C LEU A 182 12.92 -8.22 6.98
N HIS A 183 14.23 -8.13 6.84
CA HIS A 183 15.19 -8.39 7.91
C HIS A 183 15.88 -7.08 8.29
N ASN A 184 15.22 -6.29 9.12
CA ASN A 184 15.74 -5.06 9.72
C ASN A 184 15.08 -4.80 11.08
N ASP A 185 15.60 -3.82 11.83
CA ASP A 185 15.17 -3.51 13.20
C ASP A 185 13.70 -3.05 13.32
N LEU A 186 13.09 -2.56 12.23
CA LEU A 186 11.69 -2.14 12.22
C LEU A 186 10.72 -3.33 12.14
N THR A 187 11.17 -4.45 11.57
CA THR A 187 10.33 -5.62 11.28
C THR A 187 10.24 -6.61 12.43
N GLU A 188 9.82 -6.16 13.62
CA GLU A 188 9.64 -7.09 14.73
C GLU A 188 8.46 -8.06 14.52
N ARG A 189 8.62 -9.30 14.99
CA ARG A 189 7.63 -10.40 14.90
C ARG A 189 7.01 -10.76 16.25
N SER A 190 7.29 -9.95 17.27
CA SER A 190 6.76 -10.16 18.62
C SER A 190 5.23 -10.00 18.63
N VAL A 191 4.60 -10.64 19.61
CA VAL A 191 3.18 -10.42 19.97
C VAL A 191 3.07 -9.83 21.37
N SER A 192 4.14 -9.21 21.87
CA SER A 192 4.14 -8.47 23.13
C SER A 192 3.27 -7.23 23.05
N GLU A 193 2.63 -6.85 24.16
CA GLU A 193 1.84 -5.62 24.23
C GLU A 193 2.68 -4.41 23.81
N THR A 194 2.05 -3.53 23.04
CA THR A 194 2.64 -2.33 22.42
C THR A 194 1.51 -1.45 21.88
N ASP A 195 1.84 -0.32 21.25
CA ASP A 195 0.90 0.60 20.63
C ASP A 195 0.21 0.03 19.37
N ASN A 196 -0.90 0.65 18.96
CA ASN A 196 -1.72 0.20 17.84
C ASN A 196 -0.98 0.23 16.49
N TYR A 197 -0.07 1.19 16.29
CA TYR A 197 0.70 1.33 15.04
C TYR A 197 1.67 0.16 14.89
N THR A 198 2.33 -0.22 15.98
CA THR A 198 3.23 -1.37 16.01
C THR A 198 2.46 -2.68 15.76
N TRP A 199 1.27 -2.86 16.35
CA TRP A 199 0.39 -4.00 16.03
C TRP A 199 0.01 -4.07 14.55
N ALA A 200 -0.33 -2.93 13.94
CA ALA A 200 -0.64 -2.84 12.52
C ALA A 200 0.57 -3.19 11.65
N ASN A 201 1.75 -2.65 11.97
CA ASN A 201 2.99 -2.95 11.24
C ASN A 201 3.36 -4.44 11.32
N ARG A 202 3.14 -5.11 12.46
CA ARG A 202 3.32 -6.57 12.59
C ARG A 202 2.44 -7.36 11.63
N ALA A 203 1.18 -6.96 11.45
CA ALA A 203 0.29 -7.60 10.47
C ALA A 203 0.75 -7.36 9.02
N VAL A 204 1.25 -6.17 8.71
CA VAL A 204 1.83 -5.83 7.40
C VAL A 204 3.06 -6.70 7.11
N VAL A 205 3.98 -6.84 8.08
CA VAL A 205 5.16 -7.73 7.95
C VAL A 205 4.73 -9.18 7.76
N HIS A 206 3.79 -9.66 8.58
CA HIS A 206 3.28 -11.02 8.48
C HIS A 206 2.66 -11.30 7.10
N CYS A 207 1.85 -10.37 6.58
CA CYS A 207 1.30 -10.46 5.24
C CYS A 207 2.39 -10.55 4.17
N ALA A 208 3.44 -9.73 4.27
CA ALA A 208 4.58 -9.80 3.34
C ALA A 208 5.29 -11.17 3.39
N GLU A 209 5.47 -11.75 4.57
CA GLU A 209 6.06 -13.09 4.72
C GLU A 209 5.18 -14.19 4.11
N VAL A 210 3.86 -14.08 4.28
CA VAL A 210 2.89 -15.00 3.66
C VAL A 210 2.94 -14.89 2.14
N LEU A 211 2.93 -13.68 1.57
CA LEU A 211 3.01 -13.50 0.12
C LEU A 211 4.33 -14.05 -0.44
N ASN A 212 5.45 -13.82 0.25
CA ASN A 212 6.72 -14.43 -0.12
C ASN A 212 6.63 -15.96 -0.13
N PHE A 213 6.01 -16.58 0.88
CA PHE A 213 5.78 -18.03 0.88
C PHE A 213 4.87 -18.47 -0.28
N CYS A 214 3.74 -17.80 -0.50
CA CYS A 214 2.75 -18.20 -1.51
C CYS A 214 3.27 -18.07 -2.95
N PHE A 215 4.07 -17.04 -3.22
CA PHE A 215 4.58 -16.72 -4.56
C PHE A 215 6.03 -17.19 -4.81
N ASP A 216 6.71 -17.78 -3.82
CA ASP A 216 8.05 -18.34 -4.05
C ASP A 216 7.97 -19.46 -5.08
N THR A 217 8.70 -19.33 -6.19
CA THR A 217 8.71 -20.35 -7.25
C THR A 217 9.44 -21.64 -6.83
N ASN A 218 10.26 -21.58 -5.78
CA ASN A 218 10.93 -22.74 -5.21
C ASN A 218 9.96 -23.57 -4.36
N ALA A 219 9.48 -24.68 -4.93
CA ALA A 219 8.58 -25.60 -4.22
C ALA A 219 9.15 -26.15 -2.90
N ALA A 220 10.48 -26.23 -2.76
CA ALA A 220 11.13 -26.68 -1.53
C ALA A 220 11.01 -25.66 -0.37
N ALA A 221 10.76 -24.38 -0.68
CA ALA A 221 10.51 -23.35 0.33
C ALA A 221 9.07 -23.38 0.85
N ARG A 222 8.14 -24.00 0.10
CA ARG A 222 6.71 -24.07 0.44
C ARG A 222 6.36 -25.33 1.23
N THR A 223 7.05 -25.53 2.35
CA THR A 223 6.83 -26.71 3.21
C THR A 223 5.56 -26.60 4.03
N GLU A 224 5.00 -27.75 4.41
CA GLU A 224 3.86 -27.83 5.33
C GLU A 224 4.19 -27.18 6.68
N ASP A 225 5.38 -27.43 7.22
CA ASP A 225 5.84 -26.84 8.48
C ASP A 225 5.86 -25.31 8.42
N ARG A 226 6.34 -24.73 7.32
CA ARG A 226 6.36 -23.27 7.15
C ARG A 226 4.96 -22.69 7.05
N TRP A 227 4.05 -23.39 6.36
CA TRP A 227 2.64 -23.00 6.32
C TRP A 227 1.99 -23.03 7.71
N HIS A 228 2.20 -24.09 8.49
CA HIS A 228 1.69 -24.21 9.87
C HIS A 228 2.25 -23.11 10.76
N GLN A 229 3.54 -22.78 10.63
CA GLN A 229 4.17 -21.69 11.36
C GLN A 229 3.49 -20.36 11.04
N LEU A 230 3.39 -20.00 9.76
CA LEU A 230 2.74 -18.75 9.34
C LEU A 230 1.28 -18.69 9.80
N SER A 231 0.55 -19.79 9.67
CA SER A 231 -0.84 -19.88 10.13
C SER A 231 -0.96 -19.69 11.65
N GLN A 232 -0.04 -20.26 12.43
CA GLN A 232 0.00 -20.08 13.87
C GLN A 232 0.38 -18.65 14.27
N ASP A 233 1.33 -18.04 13.57
CA ASP A 233 1.75 -16.66 13.82
C ASP A 233 0.59 -15.68 13.59
N GLY A 234 -0.18 -15.87 12.50
CA GLY A 234 -1.40 -15.12 12.23
C GLY A 234 -2.46 -15.28 13.33
N ARG A 235 -2.74 -16.51 13.76
CA ARG A 235 -3.68 -16.78 14.86
C ARG A 235 -3.23 -16.14 16.18
N ASN A 236 -1.95 -16.26 16.52
CA ASN A 236 -1.37 -15.66 17.72
C ASN A 236 -1.50 -14.13 17.73
N TRP A 237 -1.36 -13.49 16.55
CA TRP A 237 -1.55 -12.06 16.40
C TRP A 237 -3.00 -11.66 16.69
N GLU A 238 -3.98 -12.37 16.11
CA GLU A 238 -5.41 -12.09 16.28
C GLU A 238 -5.87 -12.32 17.73
N GLU A 239 -5.42 -13.42 18.35
CA GLU A 239 -5.76 -13.76 19.75
C GLU A 239 -5.27 -12.71 20.75
N LYS A 240 -4.08 -12.13 20.50
CA LYS A 240 -3.45 -11.12 21.37
C LYS A 240 -3.76 -9.69 20.97
N LEU A 241 -4.52 -9.49 19.90
CA LEU A 241 -4.84 -8.16 19.38
C LEU A 241 -5.57 -7.33 20.46
N PRO A 242 -5.03 -6.16 20.85
CA PRO A 242 -5.66 -5.31 21.87
C PRO A 242 -7.06 -4.86 21.46
N ALA A 243 -7.92 -4.63 22.45
CA ALA A 243 -9.28 -4.14 22.21
C ALA A 243 -9.31 -2.77 21.49
N SER A 244 -8.27 -1.94 21.65
CA SER A 244 -8.12 -0.67 20.93
C SER A 244 -7.96 -0.82 19.42
N CYS A 245 -7.46 -1.96 18.94
CA CYS A 245 -7.30 -2.28 17.53
C CYS A 245 -8.53 -2.99 16.93
N LYS A 246 -9.53 -3.33 17.74
CA LYS A 246 -10.76 -4.02 17.29
C LYS A 246 -11.80 -3.01 16.82
N PRO A 247 -12.72 -3.41 15.92
CA PRO A 247 -13.79 -2.52 15.48
C PRO A 247 -14.69 -2.16 16.66
N TYR A 248 -15.15 -0.91 16.70
CA TYR A 248 -16.10 -0.45 17.74
C TYR A 248 -17.56 -0.64 17.31
N PHE A 249 -17.79 -0.97 16.03
CA PHE A 249 -19.09 -1.29 15.47
C PHE A 249 -18.94 -2.35 14.39
N VAL A 250 -19.82 -3.36 14.42
CA VAL A 250 -19.92 -4.42 13.42
C VAL A 250 -21.41 -4.68 13.19
N GLU A 251 -21.83 -4.58 11.94
CA GLU A 251 -23.19 -4.88 11.51
C GLU A 251 -23.14 -5.81 10.30
N THR A 252 -23.84 -6.92 10.42
CA THR A 252 -24.04 -7.92 9.38
C THR A 252 -25.52 -7.96 9.05
N ASP A 253 -25.88 -7.58 7.83
CA ASP A 253 -27.24 -7.59 7.32
C ASP A 253 -27.28 -8.55 6.14
N ASP A 254 -28.11 -9.60 6.21
CA ASP A 254 -28.25 -10.60 5.15
C ASP A 254 -28.77 -10.01 3.81
N THR A 255 -29.30 -8.79 3.83
CA THR A 255 -29.72 -8.05 2.63
C THR A 255 -28.58 -7.25 1.99
N LYS A 256 -27.44 -7.09 2.68
CA LYS A 256 -26.26 -6.38 2.19
C LYS A 256 -25.17 -7.36 1.78
N VAL A 257 -24.47 -7.02 0.70
CA VAL A 257 -23.35 -7.84 0.18
C VAL A 257 -22.16 -7.82 1.15
N PHE A 258 -21.79 -6.64 1.65
CA PHE A 258 -20.65 -6.45 2.53
C PHE A 258 -21.09 -6.04 3.93
N PRO A 259 -20.39 -6.52 4.98
CA PRO A 259 -20.63 -6.09 6.34
C PRO A 259 -20.17 -4.65 6.56
N ASN A 260 -20.78 -3.99 7.53
CA ASN A 260 -20.41 -2.65 7.95
C ASN A 260 -19.51 -2.72 9.19
N ILE A 261 -18.25 -2.30 9.08
CA ILE A 261 -17.21 -2.53 10.11
C ILE A 261 -16.42 -1.25 10.37
N TRP A 262 -16.59 -0.63 11.55
CA TRP A 262 -15.99 0.67 11.85
C TRP A 262 -14.81 0.56 12.81
N TYR A 263 -13.70 1.21 12.45
CA TYR A 263 -12.51 1.34 13.27
C TYR A 263 -12.29 2.79 13.68
N ARG A 264 -11.63 2.96 14.83
CA ARG A 264 -11.29 4.29 15.34
C ARG A 264 -10.08 4.90 14.63
N GLU A 265 -9.10 4.07 14.29
CA GLU A 265 -7.78 4.50 13.82
C GLU A 265 -7.42 3.82 12.49
N SER A 266 -6.74 4.57 11.61
CA SER A 266 -6.37 4.10 10.27
C SER A 266 -5.37 2.94 10.33
N CYS A 267 -4.48 2.92 11.33
CA CYS A 267 -3.56 1.81 11.56
C CYS A 267 -4.32 0.50 11.84
N ALA A 268 -5.40 0.53 12.62
CA ALA A 268 -6.20 -0.65 12.93
C ALA A 268 -6.92 -1.19 11.68
N VAL A 269 -7.46 -0.30 10.83
CA VAL A 269 -8.05 -0.66 9.53
C VAL A 269 -7.04 -1.42 8.69
N ILE A 270 -5.85 -0.84 8.50
CA ILE A 270 -4.80 -1.39 7.64
C ILE A 270 -4.23 -2.68 8.22
N GLY A 271 -3.96 -2.72 9.52
CA GLY A 271 -3.50 -3.91 10.22
C GLY A 271 -4.45 -5.08 10.05
N LYS A 272 -5.75 -4.86 10.28
CA LYS A 272 -6.75 -5.92 10.11
C LYS A 272 -6.88 -6.37 8.66
N GLN A 273 -6.92 -5.45 7.68
CA GLN A 273 -7.02 -5.85 6.28
C GLN A 273 -5.80 -6.64 5.79
N HIS A 274 -4.59 -6.29 6.21
CA HIS A 274 -3.38 -7.06 5.86
C HIS A 274 -3.35 -8.42 6.56
N HIS A 275 -3.85 -8.52 7.79
CA HIS A 275 -4.03 -9.81 8.45
C HIS A 275 -5.02 -10.72 7.69
N LEU A 276 -6.17 -10.19 7.27
CA LEU A 276 -7.16 -10.93 6.48
C LEU A 276 -6.63 -11.32 5.09
N LEU A 277 -5.83 -10.44 4.47
CA LEU A 277 -5.14 -10.74 3.22
C LEU A 277 -4.18 -11.92 3.38
N ALA A 278 -3.40 -11.94 4.46
CA ALA A 278 -2.52 -13.05 4.79
C ALA A 278 -3.30 -14.36 4.98
N GLU A 279 -4.42 -14.31 5.71
CA GLU A 279 -5.30 -15.46 5.93
C GLU A 279 -5.89 -16.00 4.63
N LEU A 280 -6.33 -15.13 3.72
CA LEU A 280 -6.82 -15.50 2.38
C LEU A 280 -5.76 -16.28 1.59
N PHE A 281 -4.54 -15.76 1.53
CA PHE A 281 -3.44 -16.40 0.79
C PHE A 281 -3.01 -17.72 1.44
N LEU A 282 -2.91 -17.80 2.77
CA LEU A 282 -2.62 -19.07 3.46
C LEU A 282 -3.72 -20.11 3.23
N THR A 283 -4.98 -19.69 3.25
CA THR A 283 -6.12 -20.57 2.97
C THR A 283 -6.08 -21.11 1.55
N HIS A 284 -5.80 -20.24 0.57
CA HIS A 284 -5.72 -20.61 -0.83
C HIS A 284 -4.54 -21.53 -1.15
N HIS A 285 -3.37 -21.26 -0.54
CA HIS A 285 -2.12 -21.99 -0.78
C HIS A 285 -1.85 -23.09 0.25
N ASN A 286 -2.90 -23.68 0.84
CA ASN A 286 -2.72 -24.72 1.86
C ASN A 286 -2.10 -26.01 1.27
N PRO A 287 -0.86 -26.39 1.68
CA PRO A 287 -0.19 -27.58 1.18
C PRO A 287 -0.71 -28.89 1.81
N THR A 288 -1.47 -28.83 2.91
CA THR A 288 -1.99 -30.02 3.61
C THR A 288 -3.15 -30.70 2.87
N LEU A 289 -3.80 -29.97 1.96
CA LEU A 289 -4.92 -30.49 1.18
C LEU A 289 -4.38 -31.39 0.05
N SER A 290 -4.78 -32.66 0.03
CA SER A 290 -4.49 -33.53 -1.12
C SER A 290 -5.16 -33.01 -2.39
N GLU A 291 -4.60 -33.28 -3.58
CA GLU A 291 -5.20 -32.87 -4.86
C GLU A 291 -6.65 -33.35 -5.03
N THR A 292 -6.98 -34.52 -4.47
CA THR A 292 -8.35 -35.06 -4.45
C THR A 292 -9.25 -34.27 -3.50
N THR A 293 -8.76 -33.92 -2.31
CA THR A 293 -9.47 -33.10 -1.32
C THR A 293 -9.65 -31.66 -1.81
N LYS A 294 -8.66 -31.10 -2.51
CA LYS A 294 -8.77 -29.79 -3.17
C LYS A 294 -9.90 -29.77 -4.18
N LYS A 295 -10.09 -30.82 -4.98
CA LYS A 295 -11.17 -30.86 -6.00
C LYS A 295 -12.56 -31.11 -5.41
N ALA A 296 -12.67 -31.99 -4.41
CA ALA A 296 -13.96 -32.32 -3.78
C ALA A 296 -14.43 -31.26 -2.77
N GLY A 297 -13.49 -30.61 -2.06
CA GLY A 297 -13.76 -29.59 -1.05
C GLY A 297 -13.50 -28.16 -1.51
N SER A 298 -13.08 -27.90 -2.76
CA SER A 298 -12.78 -26.55 -3.25
C SER A 298 -13.98 -25.63 -3.13
N HIS A 299 -15.17 -26.10 -3.52
CA HIS A 299 -16.38 -25.29 -3.46
C HIS A 299 -16.72 -24.91 -2.02
N GLN A 300 -16.62 -25.86 -1.09
CA GLN A 300 -16.89 -25.60 0.32
C GLN A 300 -15.82 -24.71 0.97
N LEU A 301 -14.54 -24.92 0.67
CA LEU A 301 -13.44 -24.04 1.10
C LEU A 301 -13.63 -22.61 0.58
N ILE A 302 -14.03 -22.46 -0.68
CA ILE A 302 -14.33 -21.16 -1.26
C ILE A 302 -15.50 -20.52 -0.49
N GLN A 303 -16.62 -21.23 -0.36
CA GLN A 303 -17.85 -20.71 0.22
C GLN A 303 -17.72 -20.37 1.71
N ASP A 304 -17.06 -21.23 2.49
CA ASP A 304 -17.03 -21.14 3.95
C ASP A 304 -15.82 -20.36 4.47
N CYS A 305 -14.73 -20.26 3.70
CA CYS A 305 -13.50 -19.59 4.13
C CYS A 305 -13.14 -18.37 3.26
N ILE A 306 -13.05 -18.53 1.92
CA ILE A 306 -12.56 -17.45 1.06
C ILE A 306 -13.58 -16.31 0.90
N LEU A 307 -14.81 -16.61 0.51
CA LEU A 307 -15.82 -15.56 0.25
C LEU A 307 -16.12 -14.69 1.49
N PRO A 308 -16.25 -15.24 2.72
CA PRO A 308 -16.45 -14.42 3.92
C PRO A 308 -15.29 -13.46 4.19
N LEU A 309 -14.04 -13.92 4.03
CA LEU A 309 -12.86 -13.07 4.20
C LEU A 309 -12.81 -11.96 3.14
N VAL A 310 -13.11 -12.27 1.87
CA VAL A 310 -13.19 -11.26 0.81
C VAL A 310 -14.24 -10.20 1.14
N ARG A 311 -15.44 -10.62 1.54
CA ARG A 311 -16.51 -9.71 1.95
C ARG A 311 -16.09 -8.84 3.13
N GLN A 312 -15.38 -9.40 4.11
CA GLN A 312 -14.90 -8.65 5.26
C GLN A 312 -13.89 -7.58 4.86
N VAL A 313 -12.90 -7.90 4.01
CA VAL A 313 -11.92 -6.90 3.54
C VAL A 313 -12.59 -5.77 2.75
N CYS A 314 -13.53 -6.11 1.87
CA CYS A 314 -14.30 -5.15 1.09
C CYS A 314 -15.19 -4.27 1.98
N GLY A 315 -15.87 -4.88 2.95
CA GLY A 315 -16.68 -4.17 3.96
C GLY A 315 -15.85 -3.21 4.79
N ILE A 316 -14.65 -3.60 5.23
CA ILE A 316 -13.72 -2.70 5.94
C ILE A 316 -13.33 -1.51 5.04
N GLY A 317 -13.06 -1.75 3.75
CA GLY A 317 -12.74 -0.68 2.79
C GLY A 317 -13.85 0.37 2.69
N LEU A 318 -15.07 -0.08 2.36
CA LEU A 318 -16.24 0.79 2.21
C LEU A 318 -16.67 1.47 3.51
N SER A 319 -16.49 0.82 4.64
CA SER A 319 -16.92 1.38 5.93
C SER A 319 -15.93 2.40 6.51
N ASN A 320 -14.73 2.55 5.92
CA ASN A 320 -13.66 3.41 6.41
C ASN A 320 -13.04 4.26 5.28
N GLU A 321 -13.87 4.86 4.43
CA GLU A 321 -13.46 5.70 3.28
C GLU A 321 -12.57 6.91 3.65
N TRP A 322 -12.64 7.36 4.91
CA TRP A 322 -11.75 8.39 5.45
C TRP A 322 -10.27 7.94 5.50
N THR A 323 -10.01 6.64 5.31
CA THR A 323 -8.69 6.03 5.10
C THR A 323 -8.59 5.47 3.68
N PRO A 324 -8.30 6.27 2.64
CA PRO A 324 -8.30 5.82 1.24
C PRO A 324 -7.51 4.53 0.92
N PRO A 325 -6.34 4.27 1.54
CA PRO A 325 -5.62 3.02 1.30
C PRO A 325 -6.37 1.73 1.72
N SER A 326 -7.46 1.84 2.49
CA SER A 326 -8.31 0.71 2.80
C SER A 326 -9.02 0.16 1.56
N MET A 327 -9.42 1.05 0.64
CA MET A 327 -10.01 0.71 -0.65
C MET A 327 -8.97 0.03 -1.55
N PHE A 328 -7.70 0.45 -1.50
CA PHE A 328 -6.64 -0.20 -2.28
C PHE A 328 -6.44 -1.65 -1.84
N THR A 329 -6.59 -1.94 -0.54
CA THR A 329 -6.53 -3.31 -0.03
C THR A 329 -7.73 -4.16 -0.46
N ALA A 330 -8.93 -3.56 -0.54
CA ALA A 330 -10.09 -4.22 -1.12
C ALA A 330 -9.86 -4.57 -2.61
N CYS A 331 -9.29 -3.64 -3.39
CA CYS A 331 -8.92 -3.91 -4.79
C CYS A 331 -7.95 -5.09 -4.94
N MET A 332 -6.94 -5.22 -4.07
CA MET A 332 -6.01 -6.36 -4.07
C MET A 332 -6.75 -7.70 -3.91
N VAL A 333 -7.68 -7.76 -2.96
CA VAL A 333 -8.45 -8.97 -2.70
C VAL A 333 -9.41 -9.29 -3.85
N ILE A 334 -10.04 -8.28 -4.45
CA ILE A 334 -10.89 -8.46 -5.63
C ILE A 334 -10.07 -8.96 -6.82
N GLU A 335 -8.89 -8.41 -7.07
CA GLU A 335 -7.99 -8.88 -8.13
C GLU A 335 -7.62 -10.36 -7.97
N ALA A 336 -7.35 -10.79 -6.73
CA ALA A 336 -6.85 -12.13 -6.43
C ALA A 336 -7.95 -13.19 -6.31
N PHE A 337 -9.13 -12.82 -5.78
CA PHE A 337 -10.18 -13.78 -5.39
C PHE A 337 -11.59 -13.40 -5.87
N GLY A 338 -11.77 -12.24 -6.51
CA GLY A 338 -13.07 -11.77 -6.99
C GLY A 338 -13.68 -12.68 -8.06
N ASP A 339 -12.86 -13.41 -8.81
CA ASP A 339 -13.27 -14.41 -9.81
C ASP A 339 -14.07 -15.59 -9.21
N ARG A 340 -14.05 -15.76 -7.89
CA ARG A 340 -14.73 -16.86 -7.17
C ARG A 340 -16.19 -16.58 -6.82
N PHE A 341 -16.69 -15.38 -7.10
CA PHE A 341 -18.07 -15.00 -6.80
C PHE A 341 -18.99 -15.25 -7.99
N ASP A 342 -20.08 -15.98 -7.75
CA ASP A 342 -21.08 -16.33 -8.78
C ASP A 342 -22.31 -15.43 -8.78
N ARG A 343 -22.66 -14.80 -7.65
CA ARG A 343 -23.87 -13.97 -7.55
C ARG A 343 -23.63 -12.60 -8.18
N ARG A 344 -24.57 -12.17 -9.03
CA ARG A 344 -24.53 -10.88 -9.71
C ARG A 344 -24.38 -9.69 -8.75
N GLU A 345 -25.09 -9.72 -7.62
CA GLU A 345 -25.05 -8.67 -6.61
C GLU A 345 -23.65 -8.51 -5.98
N ASP A 346 -22.97 -9.63 -5.67
CA ASP A 346 -21.61 -9.60 -5.14
C ASP A 346 -20.63 -9.01 -6.18
N GLN A 347 -20.79 -9.43 -7.43
CA GLN A 347 -19.96 -9.00 -8.55
C GLN A 347 -20.13 -7.50 -8.87
N GLU A 348 -21.37 -7.00 -8.87
CA GLU A 348 -21.68 -5.57 -9.05
C GLU A 348 -21.10 -4.74 -7.91
N ALA A 349 -21.25 -5.17 -6.66
CA ALA A 349 -20.70 -4.46 -5.52
C ALA A 349 -19.15 -4.42 -5.53
N MET A 350 -18.49 -5.48 -6.00
CA MET A 350 -17.03 -5.47 -6.19
C MET A 350 -16.60 -4.54 -7.32
N LEU A 351 -17.34 -4.46 -8.43
CA LEU A 351 -17.03 -3.47 -9.48
C LEU A 351 -17.20 -2.05 -8.99
N GLU A 352 -18.23 -1.76 -8.19
CA GLU A 352 -18.43 -0.44 -7.61
C GLU A 352 -17.23 -0.03 -6.75
N ILE A 353 -16.65 -0.95 -5.96
CA ILE A 353 -15.40 -0.69 -5.22
C ILE A 353 -14.27 -0.31 -6.17
N LEU A 354 -14.07 -1.07 -7.25
CA LEU A 354 -13.00 -0.80 -8.23
C LEU A 354 -13.19 0.56 -8.93
N GLU A 355 -14.41 0.84 -9.38
CA GLU A 355 -14.77 2.07 -10.10
C GLU A 355 -14.66 3.31 -9.19
N LYS A 356 -15.15 3.20 -7.95
CA LYS A 356 -15.03 4.25 -6.93
C LYS A 356 -13.57 4.53 -6.58
N THR A 357 -12.76 3.49 -6.41
CA THR A 357 -11.33 3.62 -6.11
C THR A 357 -10.57 4.36 -7.23
N GLU A 358 -10.92 4.09 -8.49
CA GLU A 358 -10.33 4.83 -9.62
C GLU A 358 -10.81 6.28 -9.69
N THR A 359 -12.10 6.50 -9.45
CA THR A 359 -12.73 7.82 -9.51
C THR A 359 -12.23 8.74 -8.40
N ASP A 360 -12.15 8.26 -7.16
CA ASP A 360 -11.87 9.09 -6.00
C ASP A 360 -10.36 9.24 -5.74
N HIS A 361 -9.54 8.27 -6.19
CA HIS A 361 -8.13 8.16 -5.78
C HIS A 361 -7.13 7.97 -6.92
N LEU A 362 -7.56 7.97 -8.18
CA LEU A 362 -6.73 7.73 -9.38
C LEU A 362 -5.99 6.39 -9.34
N ARG A 363 -6.47 5.40 -8.60
CA ARG A 363 -5.86 4.06 -8.63
C ARG A 363 -6.36 3.33 -9.88
N PRO A 364 -5.48 2.89 -10.80
CA PRO A 364 -5.92 2.21 -12.00
C PRO A 364 -6.51 0.84 -11.66
N THR A 365 -7.81 0.67 -11.89
CA THR A 365 -8.51 -0.61 -11.65
C THR A 365 -9.16 -1.16 -12.92
N GLN A 366 -9.16 -0.42 -14.03
CA GLN A 366 -9.75 -0.86 -15.31
C GLN A 366 -9.34 -2.28 -15.75
N LYS A 367 -8.05 -2.64 -15.63
CA LYS A 367 -7.59 -3.99 -15.98
C LYS A 367 -8.24 -5.07 -15.10
N THR A 368 -8.30 -4.82 -13.79
CA THR A 368 -9.01 -5.69 -12.83
C THR A 368 -10.50 -5.77 -13.16
N GLN A 369 -11.16 -4.64 -13.44
CA GLN A 369 -12.57 -4.63 -13.82
C GLN A 369 -12.85 -5.50 -15.05
N GLN A 370 -12.02 -5.38 -16.10
CA GLN A 370 -12.14 -6.20 -17.31
C GLN A 370 -11.89 -7.68 -17.03
N LYS A 371 -10.84 -8.00 -16.25
CA LYS A 371 -10.53 -9.36 -15.81
C LYS A 371 -11.72 -9.98 -15.06
N MET A 372 -12.33 -9.23 -14.14
CA MET A 372 -13.48 -9.69 -13.37
C MET A 372 -14.71 -9.91 -14.26
N LYS A 373 -15.07 -8.94 -15.12
CA LYS A 373 -16.19 -9.08 -16.07
C LYS A 373 -16.03 -10.31 -16.97
N LEU A 374 -14.81 -10.59 -17.44
CA LEU A 374 -14.50 -11.79 -18.21
C LEU A 374 -14.65 -13.07 -17.38
N ALA A 375 -14.11 -13.10 -16.15
CA ALA A 375 -14.19 -14.25 -15.26
C ALA A 375 -15.65 -14.60 -14.90
N TRP A 376 -16.48 -13.59 -14.67
CA TRP A 376 -17.91 -13.74 -14.37
C TRP A 376 -18.78 -13.95 -15.60
N LYS A 377 -18.19 -13.95 -16.81
CA LYS A 377 -18.89 -14.12 -18.09
C LYS A 377 -19.99 -13.07 -18.31
N TRP A 378 -19.71 -11.83 -17.94
CA TRP A 378 -20.61 -10.70 -18.18
C TRP A 378 -20.65 -10.28 -19.65
N ASP A 379 -19.66 -10.70 -20.43
CA ASP A 379 -19.65 -10.57 -21.87
C ASP A 379 -20.28 -11.84 -22.50
N GLY A 380 -21.61 -11.76 -22.62
CA GLY A 380 -22.56 -12.59 -23.35
C GLY A 380 -23.78 -11.75 -23.71
#